data_AF-A0A8T5RSR6-F1
#
_entry.id   AF-A0A8T5RSR6-F1
#
_cell.length_a   1.000
_cell.length_b   1.000
_cell.length_c   1.000
_cell.angle_alpha   90.00
_cell.angle_beta   90.00
_cell.angle_gamma   90.00
#
_symmetry.space_group_name_H-M   'P 1'
#
loop_
_entity.id
_entity.type
_entity.pdbx_description
1 polymer ?
#
loop_
_entity_poly.entity_id
_entity_poly.type
_entity_poly.pdbx_seq_one_letter_code
_entity_poly.pdbx_strand_id
1 'polypeptide(L)' 'MENSLYLSMMEREENKKEEFAREFMTEEGLKGKARRIKIMNIIDKVGYDKDKIKVAYLRSTISERIHHE' A
#
# COMPACT_ATOMS: atom_id res chain seq x y z
N MET A 1 31.10 1.04 1.13
CA MET A 1 30.42 0.55 -0.10
C MET A 1 29.10 -0.13 0.21
N GLU A 2 29.00 -0.97 1.25
CA GLU A 2 27.74 -1.65 1.62
C GLU A 2 26.55 -0.71 1.91
N ASN A 3 26.76 0.40 2.62
CA ASN A 3 25.68 1.37 2.89
C ASN A 3 25.08 1.99 1.62
N SER A 4 25.90 2.21 0.59
CA SER A 4 25.44 2.79 -0.68
C SER A 4 24.59 1.80 -1.48
N LEU A 5 24.93 0.52 -1.44
CA LEU A 5 24.17 -0.54 -2.10
C LEU A 5 22.80 -0.77 -1.43
N TYR A 6 22.77 -0.77 -0.09
CA TYR A 6 21.54 -0.94 0.67
C TYR A 6 20.54 0.19 0.41
N LEU A 7 21.01 1.45 0.41
CA LEU A 7 20.17 2.60 0.09
C LEU A 7 19.60 2.52 -1.34
N SER A 8 20.42 2.12 -2.32
CA SER A 8 19.97 1.93 -3.70
C SER A 8 18.95 0.79 -3.87
N MET A 9 19.03 -0.27 -3.07
CA MET A 9 18.03 -1.34 -3.09
C MET A 9 16.72 -0.89 -2.45
N MET A 10 16.80 -0.22 -1.30
CA MET A 10 15.63 0.31 -0.59
C MET A 10 14.85 1.33 -1.43
N GLU A 11 15.56 2.24 -2.10
CA GLU A 11 14.94 3.24 -2.99
C GLU A 11 14.21 2.58 -4.16
N ARG A 12 14.79 1.52 -4.75
CA ARG A 12 14.15 0.77 -5.83
C ARG A 12 12.87 0.05 -5.38
N GLU A 13 12.90 -0.58 -4.21
CA GLU A 13 11.71 -1.23 -3.66
C GLU A 13 10.63 -0.22 -3.25
N GLU A 14 11.02 0.94 -2.71
CA GLU A 14 10.08 2.01 -2.39
C GLU A 14 9.42 2.59 -3.64
N ASN A 15 10.19 2.83 -4.70
CA ASN A 15 9.69 3.30 -5.98
C ASN A 15 8.71 2.30 -6.61
N LYS A 16 9.06 1.01 -6.62
CA LYS A 16 8.19 -0.07 -7.10
C LYS A 16 6.89 -0.14 -6.31
N LYS A 17 6.96 0.01 -4.98
CA LYS A 17 5.78 0.06 -4.12
C LYS A 17 4.89 1.26 -4.43
N GLU A 18 5.47 2.43 -4.62
CA GLU A 18 4.70 3.63 -4.94
C GLU A 18 4.04 3.53 -6.33
N GLU A 19 4.76 3.02 -7.34
CA GLU A 19 4.23 2.82 -8.69
C GLU A 19 3.04 1.86 -8.69
N PHE A 20 3.20 0.69 -8.08
CA PHE A 20 2.11 -0.28 -7.94
C PHE A 20 0.90 0.33 -7.23
N ALA A 21 1.12 1.10 -6.15
CA ALA A 21 0.04 1.77 -5.44
C ALA A 21 -0.70 2.78 -6.32
N ARG A 22 0.01 3.50 -7.21
CA ARG A 22 -0.60 4.45 -8.16
C ARG A 22 -1.43 3.73 -9.23
N GLU A 23 -0.93 2.63 -9.77
CA GLU A 23 -1.67 1.80 -10.74
C GLU A 23 -2.95 1.25 -10.13
N PHE A 24 -2.84 0.58 -8.98
CA PHE A 24 -3.97 0.04 -8.24
C PHE A 24 -5.02 1.13 -7.94
N MET A 25 -4.57 2.30 -7.49
CA MET A 25 -5.48 3.42 -7.23
C MET A 25 -6.17 3.92 -8.51
N THR A 26 -5.46 3.92 -9.65
CA THR A 26 -6.04 4.36 -10.92
C THR A 26 -7.12 3.38 -11.39
N GLU A 27 -6.86 2.08 -11.30
CA GLU A 27 -7.81 1.01 -11.66
C GLU A 27 -9.07 1.03 -10.79
N GLU A 28 -8.90 1.26 -9.48
CA GLU A 28 -10.00 1.31 -8.51
C GLU A 28 -10.66 2.71 -8.41
N GLY A 29 -10.25 3.68 -9.24
CA GLY A 29 -10.80 5.04 -9.25
C GLY A 29 -10.49 5.87 -7.99
N LEU A 30 -9.46 5.49 -7.25
CA LEU A 30 -9.04 6.13 -5.99
C LEU A 30 -8.07 7.29 -6.25
N LYS A 31 -8.19 8.36 -5.45
CA LYS A 31 -7.30 9.53 -5.52
C LYS A 31 -6.89 10.01 -4.13
N GLY A 32 -5.75 10.70 -4.06
CA GLY A 32 -5.29 11.42 -2.87
C GLY A 32 -4.14 10.75 -2.11
N LYS A 33 -3.27 11.58 -1.52
CA LYS A 33 -2.03 11.15 -0.85
C LYS A 33 -2.29 10.21 0.32
N ALA A 34 -3.29 10.50 1.16
CA ALA A 34 -3.60 9.67 2.33
C ALA A 34 -4.03 8.24 1.94
N ARG A 35 -4.79 8.09 0.86
CA ARG A 35 -5.18 6.78 0.32
C ARG A 35 -3.95 6.03 -0.20
N ARG A 36 -3.06 6.71 -0.93
CA ARG A 36 -1.81 6.11 -1.43
C ARG A 36 -0.94 5.57 -0.30
N ILE A 37 -0.71 6.38 0.74
CA ILE A 37 0.06 5.94 1.93
C ILE A 37 -0.61 4.72 2.57
N LYS A 38 -1.95 4.70 2.67
CA LYS A 38 -2.68 3.55 3.21
C LYS A 38 -2.50 2.29 2.37
N ILE A 39 -2.57 2.41 1.04
CA ILE A 39 -2.35 1.30 0.11
C ILE A 39 -0.91 0.78 0.23
N MET A 40 0.10 1.66 0.28
CA MET A 40 1.50 1.26 0.50
C MET A 40 1.67 0.49 1.81
N ASN A 41 1.06 0.94 2.90
CA ASN A 41 1.09 0.24 4.18
C ASN A 41 0.34 -1.12 4.14
N ILE A 42 -0.63 -1.29 3.26
CA ILE A 42 -1.30 -2.57 3.04
C ILE A 42 -0.40 -3.50 2.21
N ILE A 43 0.26 -2.99 1.17
CA ILE A 43 1.24 -3.73 0.35
C ILE A 43 2.34 -4.32 1.25
N ASP A 44 2.85 -3.54 2.20
CA ASP A 44 3.87 -4.02 3.16
C ASP A 44 3.40 -5.21 4.01
N LYS A 45 2.07 -5.41 4.15
CA LYS A 45 1.48 -6.49 4.95
C LYS A 45 1.04 -7.69 4.13
N VAL A 46 0.50 -7.47 2.93
CA VAL A 46 -0.15 -8.52 2.12
C VAL A 46 0.59 -8.83 0.82
N GLY A 47 1.63 -8.06 0.49
CA GLY A 47 2.36 -8.14 -0.78
C GLY A 47 1.63 -7.46 -1.94
N TYR A 48 2.15 -7.67 -3.15
CA TYR A 48 1.68 -7.07 -4.41
C TYR A 48 0.50 -7.84 -5.03
N ASP A 49 -0.49 -8.18 -4.21
CA ASP A 49 -1.68 -8.94 -4.61
C ASP A 49 -2.90 -8.00 -4.61
N LYS A 50 -3.38 -7.64 -5.80
CA LYS A 50 -4.44 -6.63 -5.97
C LYS A 50 -5.74 -7.00 -5.23
N ASP A 51 -6.13 -8.27 -5.24
CA ASP A 51 -7.35 -8.73 -4.57
C ASP A 51 -7.22 -8.62 -3.05
N LYS A 52 -6.08 -9.05 -2.49
CA LYS A 52 -5.81 -8.90 -1.05
C LYS A 52 -5.74 -7.44 -0.63
N ILE A 53 -5.13 -6.59 -1.44
CA ILE A 53 -5.04 -5.15 -1.19
C ILE A 53 -6.42 -4.53 -1.18
N LYS A 54 -7.27 -4.87 -2.16
CA LYS A 54 -8.67 -4.40 -2.25
C LYS A 54 -9.46 -4.80 -1.01
N VAL A 55 -9.43 -6.07 -0.62
CA VAL A 55 -10.14 -6.57 0.57
C VAL A 55 -9.64 -5.87 1.83
N ALA A 56 -8.32 -5.75 2.01
CA ALA A 56 -7.73 -5.08 3.16
C ALA A 56 -8.06 -3.59 3.20
N TYR A 57 -8.05 -2.92 2.04
CA TYR A 57 -8.41 -1.52 1.91
C TYR A 57 -9.87 -1.28 2.29
N LEU A 58 -10.80 -2.06 1.74
CA LEU A 58 -12.23 -2.00 2.06
C LEU A 58 -12.47 -2.21 3.56
N ARG A 59 -11.88 -3.26 4.14
CA ARG A 59 -11.96 -3.53 5.59
C ARG A 59 -11.43 -2.37 6.43
N SER A 60 -10.33 -1.74 5.99
CA SER A 60 -9.76 -0.59 6.69
C SER A 60 -10.61 0.68 6.62
N THR A 61 -11.58 0.74 5.69
CA THR A 61 -12.50 1.88 5.50
C THR A 61 -13.86 1.65 6.14
N ILE A 62 -14.16 0.43 6.60
CA ILE A 62 -15.34 0.16 7.43
C ILE A 62 -15.12 0.88 8.76
N SER A 63 -15.92 1.91 9.00
CA SER A 63 -15.86 2.76 10.20
C SER A 63 -16.34 2.03 11.46
N GLU A 64 -17.07 0.93 11.31
CA GLU A 64 -17.57 0.13 12.42
C GLU A 64 -16.43 -0.71 12.98
N ARG A 65 -15.69 -0.17 13.94
CA ARG A 65 -15.10 -1.03 14.96
C ARG A 65 -16.28 -1.66 15.68
N ILE A 66 -16.43 -2.98 15.54
CA ILE A 66 -17.28 -3.75 16.42
C ILE A 66 -16.70 -3.54 17.82
N HIS A 67 -17.32 -2.66 18.60
CA HIS A 67 -17.08 -2.55 20.03
C HIS A 67 -17.76 -3.77 20.65
N HIS A 68 -16.96 -4.76 21.04
CA HIS A 68 -17.44 -5.80 21.94
C HIS A 68 -17.60 -5.15 23.33
N GLU A 69 -18.84 -5.06 23.80
CA GLU A 69 -19.17 -4.82 25.22
C GLU A 69 -18.77 -6.01 26.08
#